data_AF-A0A415DX77-F1
#
_entry.id   AF-A0A415DX77-F1
#
_cell.length_a   1.000
_cell.length_b   1.000
_cell.length_c   1.000
_cell.angle_alpha   90.00
_cell.angle_beta   90.00
_cell.angle_gamma   90.00
#
_symmetry.space_group_name_H-M   'P 1'
#
loop_
_entity.id
_entity.type
_entity.pdbx_description
1 polymer ?
#
loop_
_entity_poly.entity_id
_entity_poly.type
_entity_poly.pdbx_seq_one_letter_code
_entity_poly.pdbx_strand_id
1 'polypeptide(L)'
;MKKSMLRNILIILAIVIFSGVMVIAITTHGRTAPRPALAEQAADVSPESSLSETIHLEQKSKNNNLENKITQGQKKKEEKIQKGQEENKAQQGDAKEDTDKDKNDKDHNDPDKDNNDENNGGKPNKPESPDEYTDLPEDAYVEESLSVEDLMKEIGIDDPNQIIYAKAITGAGKESWLKLINGVYSVYLSTQGTTIIQIKYKDDSGEVHTYNKKITYKRPEGSTPKKKRPIINTTLKNEASYSNKTVNFDVWVTNYRGKPLSYSNMEVTVNGKHADYIGEMGRQTYSVQLKVGANTVRIKVKDSYQYTVTKVYTIYYKSGKARITISLEAGTIGLKYLISPMKMEVESGKPLSAVIDEFLTANGYTYQFTGSIDKDFYLAKIQKKNMIKGYKIPGSLIKKLDEDGLTYNIHNYESLNCLGEFDFCQGAGWMYSINNIYPTIGFGRSYVENGDVVRIRFTLAYGKDIGGASASQTTDGLLQNYGREW
;
A
#
# COMPACT_ATOMS: atom_id res chain seq x y z
N MET A 1 -46.91 -12.99 -34.58
CA MET A 1 -46.11 -12.54 -35.74
C MET A 1 -45.94 -11.03 -35.65
N LYS A 2 -44.71 -10.51 -35.79
CA LYS A 2 -44.30 -9.08 -35.63
C LYS A 2 -44.29 -8.49 -34.20
N LYS A 3 -43.43 -9.03 -33.34
CA LYS A 3 -42.65 -8.25 -32.33
C LYS A 3 -41.47 -9.08 -31.76
N SER A 4 -40.81 -9.86 -32.63
CA SER A 4 -39.70 -10.76 -32.28
C SER A 4 -38.56 -10.71 -33.31
N MET A 5 -38.34 -9.55 -33.95
CA MET A 5 -37.32 -9.41 -35.01
C MET A 5 -36.52 -8.10 -34.93
N LEU A 6 -36.43 -7.46 -33.76
CA LEU A 6 -35.58 -6.28 -33.57
C LEU A 6 -34.58 -6.38 -32.41
N ARG A 7 -34.44 -7.56 -31.77
CA ARG A 7 -33.50 -7.78 -30.65
C ARG A 7 -32.30 -8.68 -30.99
N ASN A 8 -32.22 -9.17 -32.23
CA ASN A 8 -31.17 -10.09 -32.68
C ASN A 8 -30.21 -9.51 -33.73
N ILE A 9 -30.23 -8.20 -33.99
CA ILE A 9 -29.30 -7.54 -34.93
C ILE A 9 -28.27 -6.65 -34.21
N LEU A 10 -28.38 -6.45 -32.89
CA LEU A 10 -27.40 -5.67 -32.12
C LEU A 10 -26.32 -6.51 -31.40
N ILE A 11 -26.34 -7.84 -31.51
CA ILE A 11 -25.39 -8.74 -30.82
C ILE A 11 -24.29 -9.26 -31.77
N ILE A 12 -24.39 -9.01 -33.08
CA ILE A 12 -23.41 -9.47 -34.08
C ILE A 12 -22.35 -8.39 -34.42
N LEU A 13 -22.40 -7.20 -33.80
CA LEU A 13 -21.46 -6.10 -34.07
C LEU A 13 -20.47 -5.80 -32.91
N ALA A 14 -20.35 -6.68 -31.91
CA ALA A 14 -19.44 -6.52 -30.78
C ALA A 14 -18.41 -7.66 -30.62
N ILE A 15 -18.32 -8.59 -31.60
CA ILE A 15 -17.39 -9.75 -31.57
C ILE A 15 -16.34 -9.68 -32.70
N VAL A 16 -16.24 -8.55 -33.40
CA VAL A 16 -15.13 -8.26 -34.32
C VAL A 16 -14.56 -6.91 -33.89
N ILE A 17 -13.23 -6.82 -33.78
CA ILE A 17 -12.42 -5.69 -33.27
C ILE A 17 -11.98 -5.86 -31.80
N PHE A 18 -11.11 -6.83 -31.52
CA PHE A 18 -9.73 -6.57 -31.06
C PHE A 18 -8.90 -7.87 -31.02
N SER A 19 -8.82 -8.57 -32.15
CA SER A 19 -7.79 -9.57 -32.42
C SER A 19 -7.14 -9.19 -33.75
N GLY A 20 -5.91 -8.69 -33.70
CA GLY A 20 -5.25 -8.13 -34.88
C GLY A 20 -3.84 -7.64 -34.58
N VAL A 21 -2.92 -8.59 -34.56
CA VAL A 21 -1.46 -8.47 -34.58
C VAL A 21 -0.99 -7.37 -35.55
N MET A 22 -0.02 -6.54 -35.13
CA MET A 22 0.94 -5.98 -36.07
C MET A 22 2.35 -5.96 -35.46
N VAL A 23 3.15 -6.93 -35.91
CA VAL A 23 4.61 -6.95 -35.83
C VAL A 23 5.12 -6.05 -36.95
N ILE A 24 5.89 -5.02 -36.61
CA ILE A 24 6.88 -4.42 -37.53
C ILE A 24 8.17 -4.23 -36.74
N ALA A 25 9.20 -4.99 -37.13
CA ALA A 25 10.58 -4.72 -36.82
C ALA A 25 11.10 -3.67 -37.82
N ILE A 26 11.69 -2.57 -37.33
CA ILE A 26 12.68 -1.80 -38.08
C ILE A 26 13.86 -1.49 -37.16
N THR A 27 15.02 -1.80 -37.71
CA THR A 27 16.39 -1.66 -37.22
C THR A 27 16.83 -0.22 -36.92
N THR A 28 17.74 -0.13 -35.96
CA THR A 28 18.68 0.94 -35.59
C THR A 28 19.00 2.00 -36.65
N HIS A 29 19.15 3.28 -36.24
CA HIS A 29 20.31 4.15 -36.49
C HIS A 29 20.25 5.38 -35.57
N GLY A 30 21.33 5.63 -34.83
CA GLY A 30 21.49 6.86 -34.04
C GLY A 30 21.83 8.06 -34.94
N ARG A 31 21.48 9.26 -34.47
CA ARG A 31 22.24 10.51 -34.70
C ARG A 31 21.69 11.63 -33.81
N THR A 32 22.64 12.32 -33.21
CA THR A 32 22.54 13.52 -32.38
C THR A 32 22.03 14.75 -33.14
N ALA A 33 21.54 15.73 -32.38
CA ALA A 33 20.87 16.99 -32.76
C ALA A 33 21.62 17.91 -33.77
N PRO A 34 20.97 18.99 -34.22
CA PRO A 34 21.23 20.27 -33.56
C PRO A 34 19.99 21.17 -33.33
N ARG A 35 20.04 21.94 -32.23
CA ARG A 35 19.20 23.13 -31.96
C ARG A 35 19.63 24.29 -32.87
N PRO A 36 18.71 25.18 -33.30
CA PRO A 36 19.10 26.51 -33.75
C PRO A 36 19.17 27.48 -32.56
N ALA A 37 20.25 28.26 -32.53
CA ALA A 37 20.47 29.42 -31.68
C ALA A 37 19.95 30.68 -32.37
N LEU A 38 19.35 31.61 -31.61
CA LEU A 38 19.28 33.03 -31.96
C LEU A 38 19.16 33.88 -30.69
N ALA A 39 20.06 34.86 -30.63
CA ALA A 39 20.35 35.86 -29.61
C ALA A 39 19.12 36.71 -29.24
N GLU A 40 18.83 36.95 -27.96
CA GLU A 40 19.33 38.03 -27.07
C GLU A 40 18.78 39.42 -27.40
N GLN A 41 17.85 39.89 -26.57
CA GLN A 41 17.74 41.29 -26.16
C GLN A 41 17.33 41.34 -24.69
N ALA A 42 18.17 41.99 -23.89
CA ALA A 42 18.15 42.05 -22.45
C ALA A 42 17.07 43.00 -21.90
N ALA A 43 16.46 42.60 -20.78
CA ALA A 43 15.90 43.52 -19.80
C ALA A 43 16.28 42.99 -18.41
N ASP A 44 17.04 43.83 -17.73
CA ASP A 44 17.70 43.66 -16.44
C ASP A 44 16.68 43.59 -15.28
N VAL A 45 16.68 42.49 -14.52
CA VAL A 45 16.09 42.43 -13.18
C VAL A 45 16.98 41.51 -12.33
N SER A 46 17.68 42.12 -11.37
CA SER A 46 18.58 41.45 -10.42
C SER A 46 17.87 40.40 -9.57
N PRO A 47 18.43 39.19 -9.38
CA PRO A 47 17.91 38.23 -8.41
C PRO A 47 18.46 38.52 -7.01
N GLU A 48 17.57 38.78 -6.04
CA GLU A 48 17.88 38.72 -4.62
C GLU A 48 18.48 37.35 -4.27
N SER A 49 19.66 37.38 -3.67
CA SER A 49 20.39 36.19 -3.23
C SER A 49 19.65 35.52 -2.07
N SER A 50 18.92 34.44 -2.35
CA SER A 50 18.48 33.54 -1.29
C SER A 50 19.62 32.59 -0.91
N LEU A 51 20.35 32.90 0.15
CA LEU A 51 21.22 31.93 0.82
C LEU A 51 20.33 30.87 1.48
N SER A 52 20.52 29.61 1.08
CA SER A 52 19.92 28.46 1.73
C SER A 52 20.97 27.79 2.61
N GLU A 53 20.97 28.09 3.90
CA GLU A 53 21.82 27.38 4.85
C GLU A 53 21.10 26.14 5.37
N THR A 54 21.74 24.98 5.22
CA THR A 54 21.39 23.78 5.99
C THR A 54 22.05 23.90 7.35
N ILE A 55 21.27 24.22 8.39
CA ILE A 55 21.77 24.24 9.76
C ILE A 55 21.76 22.80 10.31
N HIS A 56 22.92 22.29 10.70
CA HIS A 56 23.06 21.11 11.56
C HIS A 56 23.18 21.58 13.01
N LEU A 57 22.20 21.27 13.86
CA LEU A 57 22.21 21.64 15.27
C LEU A 57 22.69 20.48 16.16
N GLU A 58 23.60 20.78 17.09
CA GLU A 58 24.22 19.86 18.05
C GLU A 58 23.25 19.35 19.13
N GLN A 59 23.50 18.14 19.64
CA GLN A 59 22.77 17.52 20.74
C GLN A 59 23.21 18.03 22.12
N LYS A 60 22.26 18.54 22.92
CA LYS A 60 22.04 18.38 24.39
C LYS A 60 21.04 19.46 24.83
N SER A 61 20.05 19.27 25.71
CA SER A 61 19.88 18.36 26.84
C SER A 61 18.44 17.85 26.96
N LYS A 62 18.24 16.66 27.55
CA LYS A 62 16.92 16.12 27.89
C LYS A 62 16.10 17.13 28.69
N ASN A 63 14.96 17.57 28.14
CA ASN A 63 13.97 18.30 28.92
C ASN A 63 12.85 17.32 29.32
N ASN A 64 12.89 16.88 30.57
CA ASN A 64 11.82 16.13 31.20
C ASN A 64 10.80 17.13 31.75
N ASN A 65 9.76 17.43 30.98
CA ASN A 65 8.52 17.96 31.55
C ASN A 65 7.34 17.33 30.81
N LEU A 66 6.89 16.19 31.34
CA LEU A 66 5.54 15.71 31.12
C LEU A 66 4.56 16.66 31.81
N GLU A 67 3.38 16.75 31.20
CA GLU A 67 2.21 17.53 31.61
C GLU A 67 2.29 19.02 31.29
N ASN A 68 1.76 19.40 30.11
CA ASN A 68 1.48 20.81 29.86
C ASN A 68 0.15 21.04 29.14
N LYS A 69 -0.53 22.11 29.60
CA LYS A 69 -1.96 22.47 29.53
C LYS A 69 -2.59 22.69 28.14
N ILE A 70 -1.98 22.19 27.06
CA ILE A 70 -2.48 22.36 25.69
C ILE A 70 -3.67 21.41 25.41
N THR A 71 -3.74 20.25 26.07
CA THR A 71 -4.80 19.24 25.87
C THR A 71 -6.21 19.71 26.29
N GLN A 72 -6.34 20.69 27.21
CA GLN A 72 -7.66 21.17 27.66
C GLN A 72 -8.28 22.24 26.74
N GLY A 73 -7.44 23.05 26.08
CA GLY A 73 -7.90 24.08 25.16
C GLY A 73 -8.43 23.51 23.83
N GLN A 74 -7.87 22.39 23.38
CA GLN A 74 -8.27 21.72 22.14
C GLN A 74 -9.45 20.75 22.34
N LYS A 75 -9.51 19.99 23.46
CA LYS A 75 -10.67 19.14 23.80
C LYS A 75 -11.98 19.93 23.90
N LYS A 76 -11.98 21.13 24.50
CA LYS A 76 -13.18 21.99 24.58
C LYS A 76 -13.62 22.55 23.22
N LYS A 77 -12.72 22.60 22.24
CA LYS A 77 -13.04 23.07 20.89
C LYS A 77 -13.63 21.92 20.05
N GLU A 78 -13.17 20.69 20.28
CA GLU A 78 -13.70 19.47 19.64
C GLU A 78 -15.07 19.05 20.21
N GLU A 79 -15.30 19.15 21.53
CA GLU A 79 -16.61 18.88 22.15
C GLU A 79 -17.72 19.84 21.66
N LYS A 80 -17.36 21.08 21.31
CA LYS A 80 -18.30 22.05 20.71
C LYS A 80 -18.62 21.74 19.24
N ILE A 81 -17.68 21.13 18.52
CA ILE A 81 -17.88 20.74 17.13
C ILE A 81 -18.75 19.48 17.05
N GLN A 82 -18.59 18.52 17.97
CA GLN A 82 -19.44 17.32 18.05
C GLN A 82 -20.89 17.65 18.43
N LYS A 83 -21.12 18.55 19.41
CA LYS A 83 -22.49 18.99 19.75
C LYS A 83 -23.23 19.69 18.60
N GLY A 84 -22.53 20.48 17.80
CA GLY A 84 -23.12 21.13 16.61
C GLY A 84 -23.46 20.17 15.46
N GLN A 85 -22.86 18.98 15.44
CA GLN A 85 -23.16 17.94 14.45
C GLN A 85 -24.32 17.02 14.89
N GLU A 86 -24.55 16.84 16.20
CA GLU A 86 -25.72 16.12 16.73
C GLU A 86 -27.01 16.94 16.63
N GLU A 87 -26.96 18.26 16.85
CA GLU A 87 -28.14 19.14 16.72
C GLU A 87 -28.66 19.25 15.28
N ASN A 88 -27.77 19.17 14.27
CA ASN A 88 -28.18 19.14 12.85
C ASN A 88 -28.77 17.80 12.40
N LYS A 89 -28.54 16.70 13.13
CA LYS A 89 -29.19 15.39 12.87
C LYS A 89 -30.58 15.29 13.51
N ALA A 90 -30.86 16.09 14.55
CA ALA A 90 -32.14 16.06 15.26
C ALA A 90 -33.27 16.87 14.58
N GLN A 91 -32.97 17.71 13.58
CA GLN A 91 -33.98 18.55 12.90
C GLN A 91 -34.55 17.99 11.60
N GLN A 92 -34.22 16.75 11.21
CA GLN A 92 -34.71 16.15 9.97
C GLN A 92 -35.56 14.87 10.16
N GLY A 93 -36.14 14.71 11.35
CA GLY A 93 -36.96 13.55 11.69
C GLY A 93 -38.13 13.90 12.60
N ASP A 94 -39.03 14.79 12.16
CA ASP A 94 -40.36 14.92 12.77
C ASP A 94 -41.37 15.42 11.73
N ALA A 95 -42.09 14.46 11.12
CA ALA A 95 -43.40 14.69 10.53
C ALA A 95 -44.11 13.34 10.35
N LYS A 96 -44.94 12.97 11.34
CA LYS A 96 -46.19 12.21 11.17
C LYS A 96 -46.85 12.00 12.54
N GLU A 97 -48.10 12.43 12.69
CA GLU A 97 -49.20 11.55 13.15
C GLU A 97 -50.57 12.25 13.13
N ASP A 98 -51.55 11.48 12.65
CA ASP A 98 -52.99 11.48 13.00
C ASP A 98 -53.62 10.31 12.19
N THR A 99 -54.51 9.41 12.63
CA THR A 99 -55.09 9.05 13.93
C THR A 99 -55.83 7.69 13.76
N ASP A 100 -56.09 7.02 14.89
CA ASP A 100 -57.27 6.18 15.27
C ASP A 100 -57.38 4.64 14.99
N LYS A 101 -57.52 3.91 16.12
CA LYS A 101 -58.41 2.76 16.53
C LYS A 101 -58.56 1.52 15.59
N ASP A 102 -58.65 0.26 16.06
CA ASP A 102 -59.53 -0.29 17.11
C ASP A 102 -59.17 -1.79 17.42
N LYS A 103 -59.37 -2.18 18.69
CA LYS A 103 -59.79 -3.46 19.35
C LYS A 103 -59.51 -4.92 18.90
N ASN A 104 -59.43 -5.76 19.96
CA ASN A 104 -59.94 -7.15 20.17
C ASN A 104 -59.14 -8.35 19.62
N ASP A 105 -59.06 -9.55 20.21
CA ASP A 105 -59.49 -10.18 21.48
C ASP A 105 -58.77 -11.56 21.58
N LYS A 106 -58.50 -12.04 22.80
CA LYS A 106 -58.53 -13.44 23.33
C LYS A 106 -57.69 -14.64 22.81
N ASP A 107 -57.00 -15.21 23.81
CA ASP A 107 -57.06 -16.60 24.33
C ASP A 107 -56.09 -17.74 23.91
N HIS A 108 -55.34 -18.17 24.95
CA HIS A 108 -55.21 -19.52 25.52
C HIS A 108 -53.96 -20.42 25.26
N ASN A 109 -53.35 -20.77 26.42
CA ASN A 109 -52.69 -22.02 26.86
C ASN A 109 -51.20 -22.32 26.57
N ASP A 110 -50.36 -21.89 27.53
CA ASP A 110 -49.38 -22.60 28.40
C ASP A 110 -49.10 -24.13 28.19
N PRO A 111 -48.03 -24.71 28.80
CA PRO A 111 -46.58 -24.48 28.63
C PRO A 111 -45.84 -25.76 28.20
N ASP A 112 -44.60 -25.63 27.73
CA ASP A 112 -43.53 -26.51 28.22
C ASP A 112 -42.16 -25.81 28.14
N LYS A 113 -41.47 -25.84 29.28
CA LYS A 113 -40.12 -25.35 29.49
C LYS A 113 -39.14 -26.38 28.93
N ASP A 114 -38.15 -25.93 28.16
CA ASP A 114 -36.77 -26.31 28.47
C ASP A 114 -35.74 -25.29 27.94
N ASN A 115 -34.64 -25.24 28.68
CA ASN A 115 -33.74 -24.11 28.86
C ASN A 115 -32.79 -23.78 27.69
N ASN A 116 -32.65 -22.46 27.45
CA ASN A 116 -31.40 -21.68 27.29
C ASN A 116 -30.15 -22.35 26.70
N ASP A 117 -29.70 -21.86 25.54
CA ASP A 117 -28.71 -20.77 25.51
C ASP A 117 -28.58 -20.19 24.09
N GLU A 118 -29.02 -18.94 23.95
CA GLU A 118 -28.95 -18.15 22.72
C GLU A 118 -27.54 -17.60 22.50
N ASN A 119 -26.89 -18.09 21.46
CA ASN A 119 -25.66 -17.49 20.94
C ASN A 119 -26.03 -16.24 20.14
N ASN A 120 -25.86 -15.08 20.75
CA ASN A 120 -26.25 -13.78 20.23
C ASN A 120 -25.46 -13.43 18.96
N GLY A 121 -26.12 -13.53 17.80
CA GLY A 121 -25.58 -13.19 16.49
C GLY A 121 -25.35 -11.69 16.36
N GLY A 122 -24.12 -11.26 16.61
CA GLY A 122 -23.66 -9.90 16.30
C GLY A 122 -23.79 -9.61 14.80
N LYS A 123 -24.63 -8.62 14.45
CA LYS A 123 -24.72 -8.03 13.11
C LYS A 123 -23.31 -7.64 12.62
N PRO A 124 -22.96 -7.87 11.34
CA PRO A 124 -21.67 -7.49 10.82
C PRO A 124 -21.54 -5.96 10.81
N ASN A 125 -20.52 -5.45 11.51
CA ASN A 125 -20.15 -4.05 11.47
C ASN A 125 -19.82 -3.66 10.02
N LYS A 126 -20.57 -2.69 9.50
CA LYS A 126 -20.25 -1.91 8.32
C LYS A 126 -18.80 -1.40 8.46
N PRO A 127 -17.93 -1.51 7.45
CA PRO A 127 -16.59 -0.95 7.55
C PRO A 127 -16.72 0.55 7.81
N GLU A 128 -16.16 0.98 8.94
CA GLU A 128 -16.00 2.39 9.25
C GLU A 128 -15.27 3.06 8.09
N SER A 129 -15.82 4.19 7.65
CA SER A 129 -15.14 5.14 6.77
C SER A 129 -13.72 5.38 7.30
N PRO A 130 -12.68 5.42 6.46
CA PRO A 130 -11.34 5.72 6.94
C PRO A 130 -11.38 7.11 7.59
N ASP A 131 -11.22 7.16 8.91
CA ASP A 131 -10.95 8.40 9.61
C ASP A 131 -9.77 9.06 8.89
N GLU A 132 -10.01 10.25 8.35
CA GLU A 132 -8.98 11.03 7.68
C GLU A 132 -7.81 11.16 8.65
N TYR A 133 -6.64 10.66 8.26
CA TYR A 133 -5.49 10.53 9.15
C TYR A 133 -4.94 11.93 9.47
N THR A 134 -5.52 12.59 10.46
CA THR A 134 -5.16 13.95 10.83
C THR A 134 -3.78 13.99 11.48
N ASP A 135 -2.99 15.00 11.11
CA ASP A 135 -1.67 15.24 11.68
C ASP A 135 -1.79 15.62 13.16
N LEU A 136 -1.05 14.91 14.02
CA LEU A 136 -0.94 15.29 15.42
C LEU A 136 0.03 16.47 15.57
N PRO A 137 -0.31 17.52 16.33
CA PRO A 137 0.57 18.67 16.51
C PRO A 137 1.99 18.31 16.97
N GLU A 138 2.14 17.33 17.86
CA GLU A 138 3.43 16.86 18.38
C GLU A 138 4.29 16.06 17.39
N ASP A 139 3.74 15.73 16.21
CA ASP A 139 4.47 15.13 15.10
C ASP A 139 4.72 16.13 13.99
N ALA A 140 3.71 16.96 13.70
CA ALA A 140 3.78 17.98 12.67
C ALA A 140 4.77 19.10 13.01
N TYR A 141 5.04 19.33 14.30
CA TYR A 141 5.92 20.40 14.75
C TYR A 141 6.98 19.95 15.75
N VAL A 142 8.12 20.64 15.74
CA VAL A 142 9.15 20.57 16.77
C VAL A 142 9.36 21.97 17.33
N GLU A 143 9.35 22.07 18.66
CA GLU A 143 9.65 23.32 19.36
C GLU A 143 11.16 23.55 19.40
N GLU A 144 11.59 24.72 18.93
CA GLU A 144 12.97 25.19 18.93
C GLU A 144 13.07 26.60 19.51
N SER A 145 14.28 26.99 19.88
CA SER A 145 14.60 28.32 20.40
C SER A 145 15.37 29.13 19.37
N LEU A 146 14.92 30.36 19.10
CA LEU A 146 15.62 31.32 18.24
C LEU A 146 16.13 32.50 19.08
N SER A 147 17.45 32.65 19.13
CA SER A 147 18.13 33.77 19.79
C SER A 147 17.77 35.08 19.11
N VAL A 148 17.26 36.06 19.87
CA VAL A 148 17.00 37.40 19.35
C VAL A 148 18.30 38.12 19.01
N GLU A 149 19.36 37.91 19.80
CA GLU A 149 20.66 38.53 19.53
C GLU A 149 21.24 38.08 18.17
N ASP A 150 21.16 36.78 17.86
CA ASP A 150 21.66 36.25 16.58
C ASP A 150 20.79 36.72 15.41
N LEU A 151 19.47 36.78 15.62
CA LEU A 151 18.53 37.30 14.65
C LEU A 151 18.78 38.79 14.37
N MET A 152 19.06 39.58 15.40
CA MET A 152 19.37 41.00 15.27
C MET A 152 20.67 41.22 14.49
N LYS A 153 21.72 40.44 14.78
CA LYS A 153 22.97 40.43 14.01
C LYS A 153 22.74 40.08 12.54
N GLU A 154 21.87 39.11 12.27
CA GLU A 154 21.51 38.68 10.91
C GLU A 154 20.71 39.74 10.14
N ILE A 155 19.83 40.47 10.82
CA ILE A 155 19.02 41.55 10.23
C ILE A 155 19.80 42.86 10.11
N GLY A 156 20.81 43.08 10.95
CA GLY A 156 21.60 44.32 11.00
C GLY A 156 20.99 45.40 11.89
N ILE A 157 20.37 45.01 13.02
CA ILE A 157 19.83 45.92 14.06
C ILE A 157 20.51 45.66 15.40
N ASP A 158 20.52 46.64 16.31
CA ASP A 158 21.25 46.59 17.59
C ASP A 158 20.39 46.78 18.85
N ASP A 159 19.13 47.21 18.71
CA ASP A 159 18.13 47.27 19.79
C ASP A 159 16.96 46.29 19.55
N PRO A 160 16.65 45.34 20.46
CA PRO A 160 15.49 44.46 20.31
C PRO A 160 14.14 45.20 20.20
N ASN A 161 14.04 46.45 20.68
CA ASN A 161 12.84 47.27 20.53
C ASN A 161 12.58 47.71 19.08
N GLN A 162 13.57 47.59 18.20
CA GLN A 162 13.39 47.78 16.76
C GLN A 162 12.50 46.69 16.16
N ILE A 163 12.39 45.51 16.79
CA ILE A 163 11.49 44.44 16.34
C ILE A 163 10.05 44.80 16.72
N ILE A 164 9.23 45.06 15.71
CA ILE A 164 7.79 45.34 15.86
C ILE A 164 7.06 44.02 16.18
N TYR A 165 7.36 42.97 15.42
CA TYR A 165 6.82 41.65 15.67
C TYR A 165 7.64 40.55 15.00
N ALA A 166 7.43 39.33 15.49
CA ALA A 166 7.89 38.10 14.87
C ALA A 166 6.73 37.10 14.76
N LYS A 167 6.60 36.44 13.61
CA LYS A 167 5.63 35.34 13.41
C LYS A 167 6.25 34.18 12.63
N ALA A 168 5.82 32.96 12.93
CA ALA A 168 6.12 31.77 12.15
C ALA A 168 4.96 31.43 11.21
N ILE A 169 5.29 31.08 9.97
CA ILE A 169 4.35 30.66 8.93
C ILE A 169 4.74 29.25 8.51
N THR A 170 3.85 28.29 8.76
CA THR A 170 4.09 26.85 8.52
C THR A 170 3.27 26.28 7.34
N GLY A 171 2.41 27.11 6.75
CA GLY A 171 1.58 26.80 5.60
C GLY A 171 0.59 27.93 5.31
N ALA A 172 -0.16 27.83 4.21
CA ALA A 172 -1.18 28.81 3.86
C ALA A 172 -2.20 28.97 5.00
N GLY A 173 -2.37 30.20 5.49
CA GLY A 173 -3.27 30.52 6.61
C GLY A 173 -2.83 29.98 7.98
N LYS A 174 -1.64 29.37 8.09
CA LYS A 174 -1.11 28.83 9.35
C LYS A 174 0.01 29.71 9.88
N GLU A 175 -0.38 30.75 10.62
CA GLU A 175 0.52 31.72 11.23
C GLU A 175 0.46 31.66 12.77
N SER A 176 1.61 31.82 13.43
CA SER A 176 1.70 31.93 14.88
C SER A 176 2.63 33.07 15.29
N TRP A 177 2.12 33.97 16.13
CA TRP A 177 2.90 35.06 16.71
C TRP A 177 3.91 34.50 17.71
N LEU A 178 5.18 34.88 17.56
CA LEU A 178 6.26 34.43 18.41
C LEU A 178 6.32 35.28 19.67
N LYS A 179 6.46 34.62 20.82
CA LYS A 179 6.58 35.28 22.12
C LYS A 179 8.04 35.37 22.51
N LEU A 180 8.49 36.58 22.81
CA LEU A 180 9.82 36.84 23.35
C LEU A 180 9.82 36.55 24.85
N ILE A 181 10.66 35.62 25.28
CA ILE A 181 10.88 35.31 26.70
C ILE A 181 12.38 35.25 26.91
N ASN A 182 12.92 36.11 27.78
CA ASN A 182 14.33 36.13 28.15
C ASN A 182 15.30 36.14 26.95
N GLY A 183 15.02 36.97 25.93
CA GLY A 183 15.88 37.10 24.74
C GLY A 183 15.73 36.00 23.69
N VAL A 184 14.75 35.11 23.83
CA VAL A 184 14.53 33.99 22.91
C VAL A 184 13.07 33.94 22.43
N TYR A 185 12.88 33.63 21.15
CA TYR A 185 11.59 33.20 20.62
C TYR A 185 11.46 31.67 20.68
N SER A 186 10.37 31.16 21.26
CA SER A 186 9.95 29.77 21.07
C SER A 186 9.22 29.65 19.73
N VAL A 187 9.69 28.72 18.89
CA VAL A 187 9.24 28.55 17.50
C VAL A 187 8.84 27.10 17.27
N TYR A 188 7.65 26.88 16.70
CA TYR A 188 7.22 25.57 16.23
C TYR A 188 7.58 25.40 14.75
N LEU A 189 8.66 24.65 14.49
CA LEU A 189 9.10 24.33 13.13
C LEU A 189 8.31 23.16 12.58
N SER A 190 7.80 23.30 11.36
CA SER A 190 7.17 22.21 10.60
C SER A 190 8.16 21.08 10.33
N THR A 191 7.75 19.83 10.59
CA THR A 191 8.55 18.63 10.29
C THR A 191 8.38 18.15 8.85
N GLN A 192 7.33 18.62 8.16
CA GLN A 192 6.95 18.15 6.83
C GLN A 192 7.27 19.16 5.71
N GLY A 193 7.66 20.38 6.07
CA GLY A 193 7.93 21.45 5.11
C GLY A 193 8.73 22.61 5.69
N THR A 194 8.83 23.69 4.92
CA THR A 194 9.57 24.89 5.32
C THR A 194 8.72 25.76 6.25
N THR A 195 9.33 26.22 7.33
CA THR A 195 8.78 27.27 8.20
C THR A 195 9.41 28.60 7.81
N ILE A 196 8.60 29.64 7.64
CA ILE A 196 9.08 31.00 7.41
C ILE A 196 8.93 31.78 8.70
N ILE A 197 10.04 32.31 9.22
CA ILE A 197 10.03 33.26 10.32
C ILE A 197 10.03 34.66 9.71
N GLN A 198 8.91 35.35 9.83
CA GLN A 198 8.75 36.71 9.36
C GLN A 198 8.93 37.68 10.52
N ILE A 199 9.88 38.59 10.37
CA ILE A 199 10.20 39.64 11.33
C ILE A 199 9.88 40.97 10.70
N LYS A 200 9.05 41.76 11.36
CA LYS A 200 8.81 43.15 10.99
C LYS A 200 9.57 44.04 11.99
N TYR A 201 10.41 44.93 11.49
CA TYR A 201 11.29 45.74 12.33
C TYR A 201 11.42 47.17 11.79
N LYS A 202 12.00 48.07 12.59
CA LYS A 202 12.41 49.41 12.18
C LYS A 202 13.93 49.50 12.12
N ASP A 203 14.47 50.06 11.06
CA ASP A 203 15.90 50.38 11.04
C ASP A 203 16.22 51.64 11.88
N ASP A 204 17.50 52.03 11.92
CA ASP A 204 17.97 53.21 12.66
C ASP A 204 17.39 54.53 12.13
N SER A 205 16.93 54.55 10.88
CA SER A 205 16.23 55.70 10.28
C SER A 205 14.74 55.75 10.65
N GLY A 206 14.22 54.68 11.24
CA GLY A 206 12.81 54.50 11.59
C GLY A 206 11.96 53.94 10.46
N GLU A 207 12.56 53.56 9.32
CA GLU A 207 11.87 52.91 8.20
C GLU A 207 11.51 51.47 8.57
N VAL A 208 10.33 51.03 8.14
CA VAL A 208 9.76 49.74 8.51
C VAL A 208 10.07 48.69 7.45
N HIS A 209 10.78 47.63 7.84
CA HIS A 209 11.23 46.56 6.97
C HIS A 209 10.60 45.21 7.35
N THR A 210 10.63 44.26 6.42
CA THR A 210 10.24 42.87 6.66
C THR A 210 11.36 41.94 6.24
N TYR A 211 11.82 41.13 7.19
CA TYR A 211 12.80 40.08 6.97
C TYR A 211 12.14 38.70 7.05
N ASN A 212 12.47 37.79 6.14
CA ASN A 212 11.91 36.43 6.08
C ASN A 212 13.04 35.38 6.15
N LYS A 213 13.12 34.65 7.25
CA LYS A 213 14.04 33.51 7.41
C LYS A 213 13.33 32.20 7.06
N LYS A 214 13.85 31.47 6.08
CA LYS A 214 13.33 30.15 5.70
C LYS A 214 14.07 29.06 6.48
N ILE A 215 13.34 28.25 7.23
CA ILE A 215 13.88 27.15 8.04
C ILE A 215 13.26 25.84 7.57
N THR A 216 14.09 24.90 7.09
CA THR A 216 13.68 23.52 6.80
C THR A 216 14.24 22.62 7.90
N TYR A 217 13.37 22.15 8.79
CA TYR A 217 13.77 21.26 9.86
C TYR A 217 14.28 19.93 9.30
N LYS A 218 15.42 19.45 9.84
CA LYS A 218 15.95 18.11 9.59
C LYS A 218 16.05 17.38 10.92
N ARG A 219 15.23 16.34 11.11
CA ARG A 219 15.31 15.54 12.34
C ARG A 219 16.69 14.90 12.45
N PRO A 220 17.42 15.10 13.56
CA PRO A 220 18.74 14.48 13.73
C PRO A 220 18.66 12.95 13.64
N GLU A 221 19.65 12.32 13.02
CA GLU A 221 19.69 10.86 12.93
C GLU A 221 19.72 10.23 14.34
N GLY A 222 19.00 9.12 14.53
CA GLY A 222 18.89 8.47 15.83
C GLY A 222 17.99 9.18 16.86
N SER A 223 17.51 10.40 16.61
CA SER A 223 16.65 11.14 17.54
C SER A 223 15.18 10.69 17.56
N THR A 224 14.79 9.74 16.70
CA THR A 224 13.42 9.24 16.66
C THR A 224 13.06 8.51 17.96
N PRO A 225 12.06 9.00 18.72
CA PRO A 225 11.62 8.35 19.95
C PRO A 225 11.19 6.91 19.69
N LYS A 226 11.55 5.96 20.57
CA LYS A 226 11.27 4.52 20.38
C LYS A 226 9.80 4.23 20.06
N LYS A 227 8.88 4.92 20.74
CA LYS A 227 7.41 4.81 20.56
C LYS A 227 6.87 5.46 19.28
N LYS A 228 7.65 6.31 18.60
CA LYS A 228 7.29 6.99 17.35
C LYS A 228 8.02 6.42 16.13
N ARG A 229 8.76 5.31 16.29
CA ARG A 229 9.45 4.66 15.18
C ARG A 229 8.43 4.03 14.23
N PRO A 230 8.62 4.15 12.90
CA PRO A 230 7.87 3.34 11.95
C PRO A 230 7.99 1.84 12.27
N ILE A 231 7.00 1.07 11.85
CA ILE A 231 6.91 -0.36 12.10
C ILE A 231 7.24 -1.08 10.79
N ILE A 232 8.17 -2.04 10.87
CA ILE A 232 8.59 -2.88 9.73
C ILE A 232 8.27 -4.34 10.06
N ASN A 233 7.48 -4.98 9.20
CA ASN A 233 7.30 -6.43 9.15
C ASN A 233 7.85 -6.95 7.81
N THR A 234 8.46 -8.13 7.80
CA THR A 234 9.06 -8.70 6.59
C THR A 234 9.09 -10.22 6.63
N THR A 235 9.13 -10.85 5.46
CA THR A 235 9.36 -12.30 5.32
C THR A 235 10.82 -12.69 5.54
N LEU A 236 11.77 -11.74 5.56
CA LEU A 236 13.17 -12.05 5.91
C LEU A 236 13.27 -12.51 7.37
N LYS A 237 14.04 -13.58 7.57
CA LYS A 237 14.37 -14.13 8.89
C LYS A 237 15.83 -13.86 9.18
N ASN A 238 16.12 -13.21 10.31
CA ASN A 238 17.51 -12.96 10.72
C ASN A 238 18.22 -14.28 10.99
N GLU A 239 19.50 -14.34 10.64
CA GLU A 239 20.37 -15.53 10.70
C GLU A 239 19.89 -16.74 9.87
N ALA A 240 18.93 -16.57 8.96
CA ALA A 240 18.44 -17.67 8.14
C ALA A 240 19.41 -18.03 7.00
N SER A 241 19.40 -19.31 6.62
CA SER A 241 20.10 -19.82 5.44
C SER A 241 19.16 -19.94 4.25
N TYR A 242 19.61 -19.43 3.11
CA TYR A 242 18.95 -19.42 1.83
C TYR A 242 19.71 -20.33 0.87
N SER A 243 18.96 -21.05 0.05
CA SER A 243 19.42 -21.98 -0.98
C SER A 243 19.50 -21.33 -2.35
N ASN A 244 18.80 -20.21 -2.56
CA ASN A 244 18.83 -19.46 -3.81
C ASN A 244 19.76 -18.24 -3.71
N LYS A 245 20.49 -17.98 -4.80
CA LYS A 245 21.31 -16.77 -4.93
C LYS A 245 20.44 -15.52 -5.06
N THR A 246 19.29 -15.64 -5.72
CA THR A 246 18.29 -14.58 -5.84
C THR A 246 17.21 -14.81 -4.79
N VAL A 247 17.05 -13.87 -3.87
CA VAL A 247 16.03 -13.96 -2.82
C VAL A 247 14.99 -12.87 -3.02
N ASN A 248 13.73 -13.26 -3.08
CA ASN A 248 12.61 -12.33 -2.96
C ASN A 248 12.14 -12.26 -1.52
N PHE A 249 11.77 -11.06 -1.07
CA PHE A 249 11.14 -10.88 0.22
C PHE A 249 10.18 -9.71 0.20
N ASP A 250 9.19 -9.80 1.08
CA ASP A 250 8.15 -8.80 1.23
C ASP A 250 8.42 -7.95 2.47
N VAL A 251 8.02 -6.68 2.41
CA VAL A 251 8.09 -5.73 3.50
C VAL A 251 6.76 -5.00 3.62
N TRP A 252 6.17 -5.04 4.81
CA TRP A 252 5.03 -4.22 5.19
C TRP A 252 5.53 -3.12 6.12
N VAL A 253 5.18 -1.88 5.80
CA VAL A 253 5.64 -0.70 6.53
C VAL A 253 4.46 0.19 6.90
N THR A 254 4.44 0.62 8.16
CA THR A 254 3.51 1.64 8.64
C THR A 254 4.25 2.68 9.45
N ASN A 255 3.68 3.88 9.58
CA ASN A 255 4.09 4.80 10.64
C ASN A 255 3.72 4.21 12.01
N TYR A 256 4.15 4.87 13.08
CA TYR A 256 3.93 4.37 14.43
C TYR A 256 2.45 4.30 14.86
N ARG A 257 1.55 4.97 14.12
CA ARG A 257 0.10 4.97 14.35
C ARG A 257 -0.63 3.90 13.53
N GLY A 258 0.04 3.24 12.58
CA GLY A 258 -0.54 2.20 11.73
C GLY A 258 -0.90 2.65 10.31
N LYS A 259 -0.65 3.91 9.92
CA LYS A 259 -0.84 4.37 8.53
C LYS A 259 0.19 3.68 7.62
N PRO A 260 -0.21 3.02 6.53
CA PRO A 260 0.72 2.46 5.55
C PRO A 260 1.68 3.51 4.99
N LEU A 261 2.94 3.12 4.79
CA LEU A 261 3.95 3.93 4.12
C LEU A 261 4.25 3.39 2.71
N SER A 262 4.66 4.28 1.80
CA SER A 262 4.99 3.93 0.41
C SER A 262 6.44 3.45 0.29
N TYR A 263 6.79 2.77 -0.81
CA TYR A 263 8.17 2.42 -1.13
C TYR A 263 9.12 3.63 -1.13
N SER A 264 8.63 4.82 -1.49
CA SER A 264 9.40 6.07 -1.47
C SER A 264 9.88 6.48 -0.07
N ASN A 265 9.27 5.93 0.98
CA ASN A 265 9.71 6.10 2.37
C ASN A 265 10.83 5.13 2.78
N MET A 266 11.28 4.25 1.88
CA MET A 266 12.19 3.15 2.20
C MET A 266 13.52 3.25 1.45
N GLU A 267 14.57 2.76 2.10
CA GLU A 267 15.86 2.47 1.48
C GLU A 267 16.26 1.05 1.88
N VAL A 268 16.31 0.16 0.89
CA VAL A 268 16.65 -1.25 1.09
C VAL A 268 17.96 -1.55 0.37
N THR A 269 18.89 -2.17 1.09
CA THR A 269 20.21 -2.53 0.54
C THR A 269 20.61 -3.95 0.95
N VAL A 270 21.39 -4.61 0.11
CA VAL A 270 22.11 -5.85 0.38
C VAL A 270 23.60 -5.62 0.19
N ASN A 271 24.42 -5.90 1.20
CA ASN A 271 25.88 -5.72 1.16
C ASN A 271 26.30 -4.31 0.69
N GLY A 272 25.56 -3.29 1.10
CA GLY A 272 25.80 -1.88 0.73
C GLY A 272 25.28 -1.46 -0.66
N LYS A 273 24.70 -2.37 -1.46
CA LYS A 273 24.08 -2.05 -2.76
C LYS A 273 22.57 -2.00 -2.65
N HIS A 274 21.91 -1.14 -3.43
CA HIS A 274 20.44 -1.08 -3.48
C HIS A 274 19.85 -2.43 -3.89
N ALA A 275 18.78 -2.83 -3.21
CA ALA A 275 17.96 -3.96 -3.60
C ALA A 275 17.02 -3.56 -4.75
N ASP A 276 16.69 -4.51 -5.61
CA ASP A 276 15.74 -4.27 -6.70
C ASP A 276 14.32 -4.23 -6.13
N TYR A 277 13.62 -3.13 -6.37
CA TYR A 277 12.20 -3.01 -6.06
C TYR A 277 11.38 -3.64 -7.19
N ILE A 278 10.55 -4.63 -6.88
CA ILE A 278 9.93 -5.47 -7.92
C ILE A 278 8.40 -5.55 -7.88
N GLY A 279 7.74 -5.04 -6.84
CA GLY A 279 6.27 -4.99 -6.79
C GLY A 279 5.69 -4.19 -5.62
N GLU A 280 4.50 -3.64 -5.85
CA GLU A 280 3.68 -2.89 -4.87
C GLU A 280 2.23 -3.33 -4.93
N MET A 281 1.73 -4.13 -3.98
CA MET A 281 0.28 -4.33 -3.80
C MET A 281 -0.01 -4.64 -2.33
N GLY A 282 -0.29 -3.61 -1.53
CA GLY A 282 -0.49 -3.74 -0.07
C GLY A 282 0.78 -4.11 0.72
N ARG A 283 1.91 -4.28 0.04
CA ARG A 283 3.25 -4.54 0.56
C ARG A 283 4.29 -4.21 -0.51
N GLN A 284 5.54 -4.11 -0.08
CA GLN A 284 6.69 -3.81 -0.93
C GLN A 284 7.54 -5.07 -1.14
N THR A 285 7.68 -5.52 -2.39
CA THR A 285 8.46 -6.72 -2.72
C THR A 285 9.83 -6.33 -3.27
N TYR A 286 10.89 -6.90 -2.71
CA TYR A 286 12.27 -6.67 -3.11
C TYR A 286 12.94 -7.96 -3.58
N SER A 287 13.90 -7.82 -4.49
CA SER A 287 14.81 -8.87 -4.94
C SER A 287 16.25 -8.49 -4.61
N VAL A 288 17.02 -9.43 -4.10
CA VAL A 288 18.44 -9.24 -3.77
C VAL A 288 19.29 -10.38 -4.31
N GLN A 289 20.51 -10.02 -4.70
CA GLN A 289 21.56 -10.96 -5.11
C GLN A 289 22.51 -11.22 -3.95
N LEU A 290 22.57 -12.48 -3.51
CA LEU A 290 23.43 -12.90 -2.40
C LEU A 290 24.81 -13.34 -2.88
N LYS A 291 25.81 -13.16 -2.01
CA LYS A 291 27.14 -13.75 -2.09
C LYS A 291 27.17 -15.00 -1.23
N VAL A 292 27.96 -16.00 -1.60
CA VAL A 292 28.14 -17.21 -0.77
C VAL A 292 28.62 -16.80 0.63
N GLY A 293 28.02 -17.40 1.67
CA GLY A 293 28.28 -17.03 3.05
C GLY A 293 27.35 -15.93 3.56
N ALA A 294 27.84 -15.09 4.46
CA ALA A 294 27.06 -14.05 5.12
C ALA A 294 26.76 -12.85 4.19
N ASN A 295 25.54 -12.33 4.28
CA ASN A 295 25.06 -11.14 3.60
C ASN A 295 24.32 -10.25 4.58
N THR A 296 24.45 -8.94 4.43
CA THR A 296 23.77 -7.97 5.28
C THR A 296 22.68 -7.25 4.49
N VAL A 297 21.42 -7.43 4.88
CA VAL A 297 20.28 -6.69 4.34
C VAL A 297 19.90 -5.58 5.32
N ARG A 298 19.87 -4.33 4.86
CA ARG A 298 19.45 -3.16 5.66
C ARG A 298 18.17 -2.59 5.09
N ILE A 299 17.15 -2.44 5.94
CA ILE A 299 15.88 -1.78 5.64
C ILE A 299 15.80 -0.51 6.50
N LYS A 300 15.96 0.66 5.87
CA LYS A 300 15.77 1.98 6.50
C LYS A 300 14.45 2.57 6.04
N VAL A 301 13.67 3.11 6.97
CA VAL A 301 12.36 3.73 6.70
C VAL A 301 12.35 5.14 7.30
N LYS A 302 11.79 6.11 6.57
CA LYS A 302 11.57 7.49 6.99
C LYS A 302 10.15 7.94 6.64
N ASP A 303 9.34 8.28 7.63
CA ASP A 303 7.99 8.83 7.40
C ASP A 303 7.99 10.34 7.11
N SER A 304 6.80 10.92 6.87
CA SER A 304 6.64 12.34 6.55
C SER A 304 7.09 13.28 7.67
N TYR A 305 6.96 12.87 8.95
CA TYR A 305 7.44 13.61 10.12
C TYR A 305 8.93 13.40 10.40
N GLN A 306 9.62 12.75 9.46
CA GLN A 306 11.03 12.39 9.51
C GLN A 306 11.40 11.40 10.61
N TYR A 307 10.44 10.68 11.18
CA TYR A 307 10.75 9.59 12.08
C TYR A 307 11.36 8.44 11.30
N THR A 308 12.44 7.89 11.86
CA THR A 308 13.25 6.86 11.19
C THR A 308 13.37 5.59 12.03
N VAL A 309 13.48 4.48 11.32
CA VAL A 309 13.88 3.19 11.87
C VAL A 309 14.80 2.50 10.85
N THR A 310 15.82 1.81 11.35
CA THR A 310 16.66 0.94 10.52
C THR A 310 16.67 -0.45 11.15
N LYS A 311 16.37 -1.48 10.35
CA LYS A 311 16.56 -2.88 10.71
C LYS A 311 17.65 -3.47 9.84
N VAL A 312 18.51 -4.27 10.46
CA VAL A 312 19.62 -4.97 9.82
C VAL A 312 19.41 -6.46 10.03
N TYR A 313 19.52 -7.22 8.95
CA TYR A 313 19.39 -8.67 8.91
C TYR A 313 20.67 -9.26 8.36
N THR A 314 21.25 -10.22 9.07
CA THR A 314 22.30 -11.08 8.53
C THR A 314 21.63 -12.34 7.99
N ILE A 315 21.86 -12.65 6.72
CA ILE A 315 21.34 -13.85 6.07
C ILE A 315 22.47 -14.59 5.36
N TYR A 316 22.37 -15.90 5.25
CA TYR A 316 23.43 -16.73 4.69
C TYR A 316 22.98 -17.37 3.38
N TYR A 317 23.80 -17.31 2.34
CA TYR A 317 23.58 -18.09 1.13
C TYR A 317 24.53 -19.28 1.08
N LYS A 318 23.95 -20.47 0.94
CA LYS A 318 24.70 -21.72 0.66
C LYS A 318 24.22 -22.25 -0.67
N SER A 319 25.13 -22.33 -1.64
CA SER A 319 24.81 -22.89 -2.95
C SER A 319 24.39 -24.35 -2.79
N GLY A 320 23.29 -24.71 -3.46
CA GLY A 320 22.71 -26.04 -3.42
C GLY A 320 21.31 -26.04 -4.01
N LYS A 321 20.67 -27.22 -3.99
CA LYS A 321 19.29 -27.39 -4.41
C LYS A 321 18.34 -27.06 -3.26
N ALA A 322 17.29 -26.31 -3.56
CA ALA A 322 16.15 -26.14 -2.67
C ALA A 322 15.23 -27.34 -2.78
N ARG A 323 14.79 -27.93 -1.66
CA ARG A 323 13.74 -28.95 -1.65
C ARG A 323 12.41 -28.30 -1.28
N ILE A 324 11.51 -28.15 -2.26
CA ILE A 324 10.19 -27.52 -2.09
C ILE A 324 9.07 -28.55 -2.06
N THR A 325 7.88 -28.11 -1.67
CA THR A 325 6.61 -28.82 -1.89
C THR A 325 5.82 -28.04 -2.94
N ILE A 326 5.33 -28.70 -3.99
CA ILE A 326 4.56 -28.06 -5.06
C ILE A 326 3.27 -28.84 -5.37
N SER A 327 2.16 -28.13 -5.61
CA SER A 327 0.85 -28.69 -5.97
C SER A 327 0.18 -27.93 -7.12
N LEU A 328 -0.70 -28.63 -7.85
CA LEU A 328 -1.64 -28.04 -8.82
C LEU A 328 -3.07 -28.31 -8.35
N GLU A 329 -3.82 -27.25 -8.03
CA GLU A 329 -5.09 -27.31 -7.32
C GLU A 329 -6.23 -26.71 -8.14
N ALA A 330 -7.40 -27.34 -8.08
CA ALA A 330 -8.61 -26.93 -8.79
C ALA A 330 -9.86 -27.08 -7.88
N GLY A 331 -9.70 -26.84 -6.58
CA GLY A 331 -10.76 -26.98 -5.56
C GLY A 331 -11.99 -26.10 -5.84
N THR A 332 -11.78 -24.96 -6.49
CA THR A 332 -12.81 -24.02 -6.97
C THR A 332 -13.78 -24.65 -7.98
N ILE A 333 -13.36 -25.67 -8.73
CA ILE A 333 -14.22 -26.47 -9.61
C ILE A 333 -14.52 -27.86 -9.04
N GLY A 334 -14.35 -28.05 -7.73
CA GLY A 334 -14.65 -29.30 -7.01
C GLY A 334 -13.58 -30.38 -7.11
N LEU A 335 -12.41 -30.08 -7.70
CA LEU A 335 -11.31 -31.02 -7.88
C LEU A 335 -10.12 -30.61 -7.01
N LYS A 336 -10.04 -31.14 -5.79
CA LYS A 336 -9.04 -30.72 -4.79
C LYS A 336 -7.62 -30.59 -5.37
N TYR A 337 -7.13 -31.63 -6.05
CA TYR A 337 -5.82 -31.64 -6.70
C TYR A 337 -5.92 -32.19 -8.12
N LEU A 338 -5.28 -31.49 -9.06
CA LEU A 338 -4.91 -32.05 -10.37
C LEU A 338 -3.56 -32.77 -10.27
N ILE A 339 -2.64 -32.21 -9.47
CA ILE A 339 -1.41 -32.87 -9.02
C ILE A 339 -1.34 -32.69 -7.50
N SER A 340 -1.35 -33.81 -6.77
CA SER A 340 -1.24 -33.79 -5.30
C SER A 340 0.12 -33.22 -4.86
N PRO A 341 0.23 -32.62 -3.66
CA PRO A 341 1.48 -32.04 -3.18
C PRO A 341 2.64 -33.04 -3.27
N MET A 342 3.69 -32.67 -4.00
CA MET A 342 4.89 -33.50 -4.16
C MET A 342 6.15 -32.70 -3.86
N LYS A 343 7.24 -33.42 -3.60
CA LYS A 343 8.55 -32.82 -3.36
C LYS A 343 9.31 -32.65 -4.68
N MET A 344 9.98 -31.52 -4.84
CA MET A 344 10.79 -31.20 -6.01
C MET A 344 12.10 -30.55 -5.57
N GLU A 345 13.19 -30.87 -6.29
CA GLU A 345 14.47 -30.19 -6.12
C GLU A 345 14.60 -29.06 -7.13
N VAL A 346 14.99 -27.87 -6.69
CA VAL A 346 15.14 -26.69 -7.53
C VAL A 346 16.57 -26.17 -7.41
N GLU A 347 17.24 -26.04 -8.55
CA GLU A 347 18.58 -25.45 -8.62
C GLU A 347 18.54 -23.95 -8.28
N SER A 348 19.57 -23.48 -7.57
CA SER A 348 19.75 -22.04 -7.29
C SER A 348 19.73 -21.22 -8.58
N GLY A 349 19.01 -20.10 -8.57
CA GLY A 349 18.90 -19.17 -9.69
C GLY A 349 17.81 -19.53 -10.71
N LYS A 350 17.11 -20.66 -10.59
CA LYS A 350 15.94 -20.95 -11.43
C LYS A 350 14.75 -20.07 -11.02
N PRO A 351 14.15 -19.30 -11.95
CA PRO A 351 12.87 -18.64 -11.69
C PRO A 351 11.73 -19.67 -11.60
N LEU A 352 10.65 -19.30 -10.91
CA LEU A 352 9.52 -20.20 -10.67
C LEU A 352 8.82 -20.65 -11.96
N SER A 353 8.86 -19.86 -13.03
CA SER A 353 8.38 -20.25 -14.36
C SER A 353 9.09 -21.50 -14.91
N ALA A 354 10.41 -21.61 -14.75
CA ALA A 354 11.17 -22.79 -15.15
C ALA A 354 10.86 -24.00 -14.26
N VAL A 355 10.62 -23.75 -12.97
CA VAL A 355 10.19 -24.81 -12.02
C VAL A 355 8.80 -25.34 -12.40
N ILE A 356 7.90 -24.47 -12.86
CA ILE A 356 6.55 -24.85 -13.30
C ILE A 356 6.59 -25.64 -14.59
N ASP A 357 7.43 -25.24 -15.54
CA ASP A 357 7.65 -26.02 -16.77
C ASP A 357 8.07 -27.47 -16.42
N GLU A 358 9.12 -27.62 -15.60
CA GLU A 358 9.61 -28.92 -15.16
C GLU A 358 8.54 -29.71 -14.39
N PHE A 359 7.78 -29.05 -13.50
CA PHE A 359 6.73 -29.67 -12.70
C PHE A 359 5.56 -30.18 -13.57
N LEU A 360 5.06 -29.38 -14.51
CA LEU A 360 3.93 -29.75 -15.37
C LEU A 360 4.32 -30.83 -16.37
N THR A 361 5.48 -30.67 -17.04
CA THR A 361 5.96 -31.61 -18.06
C THR A 361 6.28 -32.98 -17.46
N ALA A 362 6.95 -33.03 -16.30
CA ALA A 362 7.24 -34.28 -15.60
C ALA A 362 5.96 -35.04 -15.17
N ASN A 363 4.85 -34.32 -14.97
CA ASN A 363 3.55 -34.90 -14.63
C ASN A 363 2.65 -35.14 -15.86
N GLY A 364 3.18 -35.01 -17.08
CA GLY A 364 2.48 -35.30 -18.34
C GLY A 364 1.40 -34.27 -18.69
N TYR A 365 1.57 -33.02 -18.26
CA TYR A 365 0.74 -31.89 -18.66
C TYR A 365 1.44 -31.08 -19.75
N THR A 366 0.67 -30.50 -20.65
CA THR A 366 1.10 -29.39 -21.51
C THR A 366 0.39 -28.12 -21.08
N TYR A 367 0.87 -26.96 -21.54
CA TYR A 367 0.30 -25.68 -21.14
C TYR A 367 0.50 -24.62 -22.23
N GLN A 368 -0.32 -23.57 -22.19
CA GLN A 368 -0.21 -22.38 -23.02
C GLN A 368 0.15 -21.20 -22.12
N PHE A 369 1.05 -20.36 -22.61
CA PHE A 369 1.51 -19.17 -21.91
C PHE A 369 1.76 -18.03 -22.90
N THR A 370 1.80 -16.81 -22.39
CA THR A 370 2.35 -15.65 -23.10
C THR A 370 3.68 -15.23 -22.47
N GLY A 371 4.46 -14.44 -23.20
CA GLY A 371 5.83 -14.08 -22.82
C GLY A 371 6.82 -15.22 -23.09
N SER A 372 7.77 -15.41 -22.17
CA SER A 372 8.82 -16.42 -22.21
C SER A 372 9.05 -16.97 -20.80
N ILE A 373 9.77 -18.08 -20.65
CA ILE A 373 10.10 -18.64 -19.33
C ILE A 373 10.75 -17.58 -18.44
N ASP A 374 11.66 -16.80 -18.98
CA ASP A 374 12.53 -15.90 -18.25
C ASP A 374 12.04 -14.44 -18.24
N LYS A 375 10.97 -14.12 -18.97
CA LYS A 375 10.41 -12.78 -19.03
C LYS A 375 8.91 -12.78 -19.33
N ASP A 376 8.15 -12.05 -18.52
CA ASP A 376 6.71 -11.81 -18.67
C ASP A 376 5.86 -13.09 -18.82
N PHE A 377 6.30 -14.19 -18.18
CA PHE A 377 5.60 -15.47 -18.19
C PHE A 377 4.20 -15.36 -17.57
N TYR A 378 3.17 -15.63 -18.37
CA TYR A 378 1.79 -15.71 -17.91
C TYR A 378 1.17 -17.07 -18.31
N LEU A 379 0.75 -17.85 -17.31
CA LEU A 379 0.16 -19.18 -17.51
C LEU A 379 -1.32 -19.06 -17.88
N ALA A 380 -1.62 -19.13 -19.17
CA ALA A 380 -2.97 -18.95 -19.69
C ALA A 380 -3.83 -20.22 -19.56
N LYS A 381 -3.26 -21.40 -19.81
CA LYS A 381 -4.02 -22.66 -19.87
C LYS A 381 -3.16 -23.87 -19.55
N ILE A 382 -3.72 -24.85 -18.86
CA ILE A 382 -3.10 -26.17 -18.62
C ILE A 382 -3.95 -27.24 -19.32
N GLN A 383 -3.29 -28.27 -19.85
CA GLN A 383 -3.91 -29.30 -20.67
C GLN A 383 -3.40 -30.69 -20.30
N LYS A 384 -4.34 -31.64 -20.17
CA LYS A 384 -4.11 -33.08 -20.08
C LYS A 384 -5.44 -33.81 -20.28
N LYS A 385 -5.40 -34.97 -20.93
CA LYS A 385 -6.60 -35.77 -21.22
C LYS A 385 -7.45 -36.01 -19.95
N ASN A 386 -8.72 -35.63 -20.01
CA ASN A 386 -9.72 -35.75 -18.94
C ASN A 386 -9.35 -35.05 -17.62
N MET A 387 -8.47 -34.05 -17.61
CA MET A 387 -7.97 -33.45 -16.37
C MET A 387 -9.06 -32.82 -15.49
N ILE A 388 -10.15 -32.31 -16.09
CA ILE A 388 -11.28 -31.76 -15.34
C ILE A 388 -12.52 -32.66 -15.38
N LYS A 389 -12.39 -33.93 -15.77
CA LYS A 389 -13.52 -34.86 -15.79
C LYS A 389 -14.11 -34.99 -14.38
N GLY A 390 -15.42 -34.76 -14.27
CA GLY A 390 -16.13 -34.81 -12.98
C GLY A 390 -16.05 -33.51 -12.17
N TYR A 391 -15.64 -32.40 -12.79
CA TYR A 391 -15.73 -31.09 -12.14
C TYR A 391 -17.16 -30.82 -11.64
N LYS A 392 -17.24 -30.17 -10.47
CA LYS A 392 -18.48 -29.71 -9.87
C LYS A 392 -18.17 -28.50 -9.02
N ILE A 393 -18.43 -27.30 -9.55
CA ILE A 393 -18.25 -26.05 -8.81
C ILE A 393 -19.09 -26.12 -7.52
N PRO A 394 -18.50 -25.91 -6.33
CA PRO A 394 -19.23 -25.96 -5.07
C PRO A 394 -20.37 -24.94 -5.07
N GLY A 395 -21.59 -25.35 -4.68
CA GLY A 395 -22.75 -24.44 -4.66
C GLY A 395 -22.56 -23.22 -3.75
N SER A 396 -21.76 -23.36 -2.69
CA SER A 396 -21.35 -22.24 -1.83
C SER A 396 -20.44 -21.22 -2.53
N LEU A 397 -19.66 -21.64 -3.53
CA LEU A 397 -18.88 -20.73 -4.37
C LEU A 397 -19.79 -20.04 -5.39
N ILE A 398 -20.71 -20.76 -6.01
CA ILE A 398 -21.70 -20.19 -6.93
C ILE A 398 -22.47 -19.05 -6.26
N LYS A 399 -22.98 -19.29 -5.05
CA LYS A 399 -23.66 -18.25 -4.25
C LYS A 399 -22.77 -17.01 -4.04
N LYS A 400 -21.47 -17.18 -3.85
CA LYS A 400 -20.53 -16.07 -3.70
C LYS A 400 -20.30 -15.33 -5.02
N LEU A 401 -20.24 -16.03 -6.15
CA LEU A 401 -20.18 -15.40 -7.47
C LEU A 401 -21.44 -14.57 -7.75
N ASP A 402 -22.62 -15.07 -7.36
CA ASP A 402 -23.90 -14.33 -7.47
C ASP A 402 -23.89 -13.07 -6.59
N GLU A 403 -23.48 -13.18 -5.32
CA GLU A 403 -23.34 -12.05 -4.40
C GLU A 403 -22.31 -11.01 -4.89
N ASP A 404 -21.23 -11.48 -5.52
CA ASP A 404 -20.18 -10.62 -6.10
C ASP A 404 -20.61 -9.99 -7.43
N GLY A 405 -21.68 -10.48 -8.07
CA GLY A 405 -22.16 -9.98 -9.35
C GLY A 405 -21.20 -10.24 -10.52
N LEU A 406 -20.35 -11.26 -10.42
CA LEU A 406 -19.45 -11.63 -11.52
C LEU A 406 -20.20 -12.36 -12.63
N THR A 407 -19.83 -12.11 -13.88
CA THR A 407 -20.37 -12.87 -15.01
C THR A 407 -19.77 -14.27 -15.03
N TYR A 408 -20.61 -15.29 -14.99
CA TYR A 408 -20.18 -16.68 -15.10
C TYR A 408 -21.18 -17.54 -15.88
N ASN A 409 -20.67 -18.61 -16.46
CA ASN A 409 -21.46 -19.70 -17.04
C ASN A 409 -20.72 -21.00 -16.71
N ILE A 410 -21.32 -21.83 -15.85
CA ILE A 410 -20.72 -23.09 -15.38
C ILE A 410 -20.51 -24.13 -16.49
N HIS A 411 -21.03 -23.88 -17.69
CA HIS A 411 -20.83 -24.71 -18.88
C HIS A 411 -19.93 -24.07 -19.93
N ASN A 412 -19.39 -22.87 -19.67
CA ASN A 412 -18.47 -22.19 -20.57
C ASN A 412 -17.02 -22.63 -20.31
N TYR A 413 -16.59 -23.69 -20.95
CA TYR A 413 -15.21 -24.17 -20.96
C TYR A 413 -14.93 -24.87 -22.29
N GLU A 414 -13.68 -24.88 -22.73
CA GLU A 414 -13.34 -25.41 -24.06
C GLU A 414 -13.50 -26.94 -24.15
N SER A 415 -12.97 -27.69 -23.18
CA SER A 415 -13.06 -29.15 -23.17
C SER A 415 -12.71 -29.74 -21.80
N LEU A 416 -13.02 -31.03 -21.58
CA LEU A 416 -12.58 -31.75 -20.37
C LEU A 416 -11.06 -31.99 -20.29
N ASN A 417 -10.32 -31.64 -21.35
CA ASN A 417 -8.89 -31.87 -21.46
C ASN A 417 -8.05 -30.62 -21.13
N CYS A 418 -8.68 -29.51 -20.79
CA CYS A 418 -7.99 -28.26 -20.50
C CYS A 418 -8.71 -27.43 -19.45
N LEU A 419 -7.96 -26.54 -18.83
CA LEU A 419 -8.48 -25.52 -17.91
C LEU A 419 -7.60 -24.27 -18.03
N GLY A 420 -8.22 -23.14 -18.36
CA GLY A 420 -7.53 -21.89 -18.62
C GLY A 420 -8.28 -20.66 -18.12
N GLU A 421 -7.65 -19.52 -18.34
CA GLU A 421 -8.26 -18.22 -18.08
C GLU A 421 -9.63 -18.09 -18.77
N PHE A 422 -10.55 -17.41 -18.09
CA PHE A 422 -11.93 -17.18 -18.51
C PHE A 422 -12.83 -18.43 -18.64
N ASP A 423 -12.33 -19.63 -18.35
CA ASP A 423 -13.18 -20.81 -18.21
C ASP A 423 -14.10 -20.65 -16.99
N PHE A 424 -15.38 -20.92 -17.17
CA PHE A 424 -16.50 -20.81 -16.23
C PHE A 424 -16.86 -19.40 -15.79
N CYS A 425 -15.91 -18.50 -15.54
CA CYS A 425 -16.17 -17.15 -15.02
C CYS A 425 -15.21 -16.11 -15.60
N GLN A 426 -15.65 -14.86 -15.73
CA GLN A 426 -14.82 -13.76 -16.23
C GLN A 426 -13.55 -13.53 -15.38
N GLY A 427 -13.60 -13.85 -14.08
CA GLY A 427 -12.45 -13.74 -13.17
C GLY A 427 -11.59 -15.00 -13.07
N ALA A 428 -11.78 -15.95 -13.99
CA ALA A 428 -11.11 -17.23 -13.89
C ALA A 428 -9.68 -17.21 -14.45
N GLY A 429 -8.78 -17.95 -13.81
CA GLY A 429 -7.38 -18.01 -14.21
C GLY A 429 -6.48 -18.75 -13.22
N TRP A 430 -5.18 -18.77 -13.51
CA TRP A 430 -4.16 -19.42 -12.68
C TRP A 430 -3.43 -18.42 -11.80
N MET A 431 -3.47 -18.65 -10.50
CA MET A 431 -2.70 -17.90 -9.50
C MET A 431 -1.77 -18.84 -8.75
N TYR A 432 -0.83 -18.27 -8.00
CA TYR A 432 0.06 -19.07 -7.16
C TYR A 432 0.37 -18.39 -5.84
N SER A 433 0.69 -19.21 -4.85
CA SER A 433 1.19 -18.76 -3.56
C SER A 433 2.50 -19.46 -3.21
N ILE A 434 3.35 -18.76 -2.47
CA ILE A 434 4.54 -19.31 -1.81
C ILE A 434 4.31 -19.12 -0.31
N ASN A 435 4.25 -20.23 0.45
CA ASN A 435 3.96 -20.20 1.90
C ASN A 435 2.66 -19.44 2.23
N ASN A 436 1.60 -19.67 1.44
CA ASN A 436 0.28 -19.01 1.53
C ASN A 436 0.29 -17.50 1.26
N ILE A 437 1.41 -16.93 0.81
CA ILE A 437 1.48 -15.55 0.35
C ILE A 437 1.34 -15.57 -1.17
N TYR A 438 0.31 -14.91 -1.70
CA TYR A 438 0.16 -14.68 -3.14
C TYR A 438 1.12 -13.56 -3.58
N PRO A 439 2.09 -13.85 -4.48
CA PRO A 439 2.99 -12.82 -4.98
C PRO A 439 2.28 -11.84 -5.92
N THR A 440 2.75 -10.60 -5.91
CA THR A 440 2.27 -9.50 -6.75
C THR A 440 3.05 -9.39 -8.06
N ILE A 441 3.89 -10.39 -8.32
CA ILE A 441 4.81 -10.50 -9.45
C ILE A 441 4.56 -11.81 -10.19
N GLY A 442 4.89 -11.85 -11.48
CA GLY A 442 4.76 -13.07 -12.28
C GLY A 442 5.78 -14.16 -11.93
N PHE A 443 5.53 -15.39 -12.38
CA PHE A 443 6.37 -16.56 -12.13
C PHE A 443 7.84 -16.37 -12.54
N GLY A 444 8.10 -15.66 -13.63
CA GLY A 444 9.46 -15.39 -14.12
C GLY A 444 10.33 -14.53 -13.20
N ARG A 445 9.72 -13.90 -12.19
CA ARG A 445 10.41 -13.01 -11.23
C ARG A 445 10.42 -13.56 -9.80
N SER A 446 9.78 -14.71 -9.59
CA SER A 446 9.66 -15.37 -8.29
C SER A 446 10.72 -16.46 -8.14
N TYR A 447 11.29 -16.54 -6.95
CA TYR A 447 12.31 -17.52 -6.58
C TYR A 447 11.91 -18.22 -5.29
N VAL A 448 12.17 -19.51 -5.23
CA VAL A 448 11.80 -20.37 -4.10
C VAL A 448 13.02 -20.80 -3.30
N GLU A 449 12.79 -21.05 -2.01
CA GLU A 449 13.78 -21.47 -1.03
C GLU A 449 13.49 -22.87 -0.49
N ASN A 450 14.53 -23.47 0.10
CA ASN A 450 14.42 -24.77 0.72
C ASN A 450 13.31 -24.79 1.80
N GLY A 451 12.37 -25.72 1.65
CA GLY A 451 11.23 -25.85 2.55
C GLY A 451 9.97 -25.11 2.10
N ASP A 452 10.04 -24.27 1.05
CA ASP A 452 8.87 -23.54 0.57
C ASP A 452 7.74 -24.47 0.11
N VAL A 453 6.50 -24.00 0.31
CA VAL A 453 5.28 -24.61 -0.20
C VAL A 453 4.70 -23.74 -1.29
N VAL A 454 4.74 -24.24 -2.52
CA VAL A 454 4.20 -23.60 -3.72
C VAL A 454 2.84 -24.23 -4.04
N ARG A 455 1.80 -23.42 -4.15
CA ARG A 455 0.46 -23.87 -4.58
C ARG A 455 0.08 -23.13 -5.84
N ILE A 456 -0.10 -23.82 -6.96
CA ILE A 456 -0.66 -23.26 -8.20
C ILE A 456 -2.16 -23.58 -8.19
N ARG A 457 -3.00 -22.55 -8.20
CA ARG A 457 -4.44 -22.68 -7.92
C ARG A 457 -5.26 -22.03 -9.00
N PHE A 458 -6.29 -22.74 -9.45
CA PHE A 458 -7.31 -22.18 -10.31
C PHE A 458 -8.30 -21.35 -9.48
N THR A 459 -8.49 -20.10 -9.86
CA THR A 459 -9.50 -19.18 -9.30
C THR A 459 -10.65 -19.05 -10.30
N LEU A 460 -11.86 -18.80 -9.80
CA LEU A 460 -13.00 -18.30 -10.58
C LEU A 460 -13.23 -16.80 -10.39
N ALA A 461 -12.63 -16.17 -9.37
CA ALA A 461 -12.97 -14.81 -8.95
C ALA A 461 -11.74 -13.94 -8.65
N TYR A 462 -10.77 -13.87 -9.57
CA TYR A 462 -9.55 -13.06 -9.43
C TYR A 462 -8.81 -13.27 -8.10
N GLY A 463 -8.87 -14.48 -7.53
CA GLY A 463 -8.24 -14.81 -6.26
C GLY A 463 -9.14 -14.66 -5.03
N LYS A 464 -10.34 -14.07 -5.11
CA LYS A 464 -11.25 -13.87 -3.98
C LYS A 464 -11.69 -15.18 -3.32
N ASP A 465 -11.76 -16.25 -4.10
CA ASP A 465 -12.14 -17.61 -3.72
C ASP A 465 -10.98 -18.50 -3.25
N ILE A 466 -9.74 -18.00 -3.35
CA ILE A 466 -8.54 -18.75 -2.94
C ILE A 466 -7.66 -17.96 -1.95
N GLY A 467 -8.16 -16.83 -1.42
CA GLY A 467 -7.41 -15.98 -0.48
C GLY A 467 -6.39 -15.04 -1.16
N GLY A 468 -6.41 -14.96 -2.49
CA GLY A 468 -5.49 -14.16 -3.31
C GLY A 468 -6.00 -12.79 -3.75
N ALA A 469 -7.17 -12.33 -3.27
CA ALA A 469 -7.78 -11.06 -3.70
C ALA A 469 -6.84 -9.85 -3.65
N SER A 470 -6.03 -9.74 -2.59
CA SER A 470 -5.09 -8.62 -2.42
C SER A 470 -3.99 -8.56 -3.49
N ALA A 471 -3.71 -9.67 -4.18
CA ALA A 471 -2.68 -9.76 -5.21
C ALA A 471 -3.21 -9.51 -6.63
N SER A 472 -4.54 -9.47 -6.86
CA SER A 472 -5.10 -9.22 -8.19
C SER A 472 -5.45 -7.76 -8.45
N GLN A 473 -5.70 -6.97 -7.39
CA GLN A 473 -6.15 -5.56 -7.47
C GLN A 473 -7.36 -5.34 -8.37
N THR A 474 -8.16 -6.38 -8.62
CA THR A 474 -9.38 -6.21 -9.42
C THR A 474 -10.36 -5.32 -8.67
N THR A 475 -11.02 -4.44 -9.42
CA THR A 475 -12.20 -3.70 -8.95
C THR A 475 -13.49 -4.33 -9.44
N ASP A 476 -13.41 -5.45 -10.17
CA ASP A 476 -14.58 -6.16 -10.68
C ASP A 476 -15.28 -6.89 -9.54
N GLY A 477 -16.61 -6.83 -9.56
CA GLY A 477 -17.47 -7.42 -8.54
C GLY A 477 -17.66 -6.54 -7.30
N LEU A 478 -18.69 -6.85 -6.52
CA LEU A 478 -19.15 -6.07 -5.36
C LEU A 478 -18.40 -6.37 -4.06
N LEU A 479 -17.79 -7.55 -3.96
CA LEU A 479 -17.10 -8.06 -2.77
C LEU A 479 -15.59 -7.93 -2.91
N GLN A 480 -14.92 -7.53 -1.84
CA GLN A 480 -13.46 -7.42 -1.80
C GLN A 480 -12.76 -8.78 -1.63
N ASN A 481 -13.39 -9.72 -0.94
CA ASN A 481 -12.89 -11.07 -0.67
C ASN A 481 -14.08 -11.97 -0.26
N TYR A 482 -13.98 -13.29 -0.45
CA TYR A 482 -15.04 -14.24 -0.07
C TYR A 482 -14.89 -14.80 1.35
N GLY A 483 -13.80 -14.47 2.05
CA GLY A 483 -13.62 -14.77 3.47
C GLY A 483 -13.30 -16.23 3.80
N ARG A 484 -13.08 -17.07 2.79
CA ARG A 484 -12.56 -18.45 2.92
C ARG A 484 -11.90 -18.90 1.62
N GLU A 485 -11.27 -20.06 1.67
CA GLU A 485 -10.67 -20.71 0.50
C GLU A 485 -11.50 -21.95 0.08
N TRP A 486 -11.59 -22.19 -1.23
CA TRP A 486 -12.18 -23.39 -1.83
C TRP A 486 -11.13 -24.36 -2.38
#